data_AF-A0A6L4B6T0-F1
#
_entry.id   AF-A0A6L4B6T0-F1
#
_cell.length_a   1.000
_cell.length_b   1.000
_cell.length_c   1.000
_cell.angle_alpha   90.00
_cell.angle_beta   90.00
_cell.angle_gamma   90.00
#
_symmetry.space_group_name_H-M   'P 1'
#
loop_
_entity.id
_entity.type
_entity.pdbx_description
1 polymer ?
#
loop_
_entity_poly.entity_id
_entity_poly.type
_entity_poly.pdbx_seq_one_letter_code
_entity_poly.pdbx_strand_id
1 'polypeptide(L)'
;MKEKLIALLKSLGLLTDDKVEAVSKELDKLELEKKPDAPIDASKITDPALKAVIEGLQNQNASLSQQIKSLTDTLAAEQTDRAKAIKVQQDQAKKDRELKVTELVTRALKEGKIVKAKEEWLKKYAENDLTAAEEWVKEAPVDKNFKPEPTKDNPPAGGGDDKKAKGPLGNVNATILGKVMEQSSIN
;
A
#
# COMPACT_ATOMS: atom_id res chain seq x y z
N MET A 1 -28.68 15.78 29.51
CA MET A 1 -28.35 16.46 28.22
C MET A 1 -28.29 17.98 28.40
N LYS A 2 -29.30 18.58 29.04
CA LYS A 2 -29.36 19.99 29.44
C LYS A 2 -28.09 20.52 30.12
N GLU A 3 -27.62 19.86 31.17
CA GLU A 3 -26.40 20.27 31.90
C GLU A 3 -25.15 20.25 31.02
N LYS A 4 -25.04 19.27 30.11
CA LYS A 4 -23.93 19.17 29.15
C LYS A 4 -23.98 20.29 28.13
N LEU A 5 -25.17 20.67 27.65
CA LEU A 5 -25.35 21.79 26.73
C LEU A 5 -25.02 23.14 27.39
N ILE A 6 -25.45 23.35 28.63
CA ILE A 6 -25.09 24.54 29.42
C ILE A 6 -23.57 24.62 29.63
N ALA A 7 -22.93 23.50 29.97
CA ALA A 7 -21.48 23.44 30.12
C ALA A 7 -20.74 23.74 28.80
N LEU A 8 -21.23 23.22 27.67
CA LEU A 8 -20.68 23.48 26.34
C LEU A 8 -20.80 24.97 25.97
N LEU A 9 -21.99 25.56 26.15
CA LEU A 9 -22.23 26.98 25.86
C LEU A 9 -21.36 27.90 26.71
N LYS A 10 -21.11 27.55 27.98
CA LYS A 10 -20.12 28.24 28.83
C LYS A 10 -18.70 28.10 28.29
N SER A 11 -18.29 26.88 27.93
CA SER A 11 -16.94 26.62 27.41
C SER A 11 -16.63 27.32 26.09
N LEU A 12 -17.67 27.56 25.28
CA LEU A 12 -17.58 28.29 24.02
C LEU A 12 -17.67 29.82 24.20
N GLY A 13 -17.84 30.31 25.44
CA GLY A 13 -18.01 31.73 25.74
C GLY A 13 -19.35 32.32 25.25
N LEU A 14 -20.31 31.46 24.88
CA LEU A 14 -21.62 31.84 24.33
C LEU A 14 -22.67 32.05 25.42
N LEU A 15 -22.38 31.64 26.66
CA LEU A 15 -23.27 31.76 27.81
C LEU A 15 -22.50 32.28 29.02
N THR A 16 -22.94 33.43 29.54
CA THR A 16 -22.42 34.04 30.77
C THR A 16 -23.22 33.54 31.99
N ASP A 17 -22.60 33.57 33.17
CA ASP A 17 -23.18 32.98 34.39
C ASP A 17 -24.53 33.58 34.79
N ASP A 18 -24.73 34.88 34.55
CA ASP A 18 -25.98 35.61 34.79
C ASP A 18 -27.15 35.17 33.90
N LYS A 19 -26.86 34.52 32.76
CA LYS A 19 -27.88 34.07 31.79
C LYS A 19 -28.20 32.58 31.89
N VAL A 20 -27.50 31.84 32.74
CA VAL A 20 -27.65 30.39 32.88
C VAL A 20 -29.06 30.01 33.33
N GLU A 21 -29.63 30.73 34.29
CA GLU A 21 -30.94 30.39 34.82
C GLU A 21 -32.06 30.64 33.81
N ALA A 22 -31.96 31.72 33.03
CA ALA A 22 -32.91 32.03 31.95
C ALA A 22 -32.85 30.95 30.86
N VAL A 23 -31.64 30.60 30.40
CA VAL A 23 -31.43 29.54 29.40
C VAL A 23 -31.86 28.18 29.92
N SER A 24 -31.65 27.90 31.21
CA SER A 24 -32.09 26.67 31.87
C SER A 24 -33.63 26.55 31.87
N LYS A 25 -34.36 27.64 32.15
CA LYS A 25 -35.83 27.66 32.13
C LYS A 25 -36.41 27.52 30.72
N GLU A 26 -35.78 28.11 29.71
CA GLU A 26 -36.20 27.92 28.32
C GLU A 26 -35.93 26.50 27.80
N LEU A 27 -34.81 25.90 28.21
CA LEU A 27 -34.50 24.50 27.90
C LEU A 27 -35.51 23.52 28.52
N ASP A 28 -36.13 23.85 29.65
CA ASP A 28 -37.20 23.03 30.26
C ASP A 28 -38.53 23.11 29.50
N LYS A 29 -38.76 24.17 28.72
CA LYS A 29 -39.97 24.34 27.90
C LYS A 29 -39.87 23.64 26.54
N LEU A 30 -38.66 23.27 26.12
CA LEU A 30 -38.43 22.53 24.89
C LEU A 30 -38.78 21.05 25.12
N GLU A 31 -40.00 20.66 24.80
CA GLU A 31 -40.35 19.25 24.61
C GLU A 31 -39.52 18.69 23.45
N LEU A 32 -38.45 17.96 23.78
CA LEU A 32 -37.67 17.20 22.82
C LEU A 32 -38.48 15.97 22.39
N GLU A 33 -39.41 16.16 21.46
CA GLU A 33 -40.07 15.05 20.79
C GLU A 33 -39.02 14.10 20.19
N LYS A 34 -39.22 12.80 20.41
CA LYS A 34 -38.35 11.73 19.92
C LYS A 34 -38.42 11.63 18.39
N LYS A 35 -37.60 12.43 17.69
CA LYS A 35 -37.00 12.13 16.37
C LYS A 35 -35.97 13.21 16.01
N PRO A 36 -34.66 12.91 16.01
CA PRO A 36 -33.61 13.92 16.02
C PRO A 36 -33.03 14.21 14.63
N ASP A 37 -33.85 14.40 13.59
CA ASP A 37 -33.32 14.63 12.23
C ASP A 37 -33.86 15.89 11.53
N ALA A 38 -34.86 16.57 12.10
CA ALA A 38 -35.35 17.82 11.53
C ALA A 38 -34.56 19.01 12.09
N PRO A 39 -34.06 19.93 11.23
CA PRO A 39 -33.49 21.19 11.70
C PRO A 39 -34.49 21.92 12.60
N ILE A 40 -34.04 22.39 13.76
CA ILE A 40 -34.85 23.24 14.65
C ILE A 40 -35.28 24.48 13.85
N ASP A 41 -36.59 24.74 13.76
CA ASP A 41 -37.07 25.94 13.08
C ASP A 41 -36.78 27.19 13.93
N ALA A 42 -35.66 27.85 13.64
CA ALA A 42 -35.19 29.03 14.36
C ALA A 42 -36.15 30.23 14.26
N SER A 43 -37.12 30.19 13.34
CA SER A 43 -38.16 31.22 13.17
C SER A 43 -39.14 31.27 14.36
N LYS A 44 -39.24 30.18 15.12
CA LYS A 44 -40.12 30.07 16.30
C LYS A 44 -39.48 30.58 17.60
N ILE A 45 -38.20 30.96 17.54
CA ILE A 45 -37.46 31.48 18.69
C ILE A 45 -37.62 33.00 18.73
N THR A 46 -38.25 33.50 19.79
CA THR A 46 -38.50 34.93 20.00
C THR A 46 -37.35 35.66 20.69
N ASP A 47 -36.47 34.94 21.40
CA ASP A 47 -35.27 35.51 22.03
C ASP A 47 -34.13 35.65 20.99
N PRO A 48 -33.63 36.88 20.73
CA PRO A 48 -32.60 37.10 19.71
C PRO A 48 -31.25 36.42 20.00
N ALA A 49 -30.87 36.29 21.27
CA ALA A 49 -29.61 35.66 21.66
C ALA A 49 -29.69 34.15 21.47
N LEU A 50 -30.80 33.53 21.89
CA LEU A 50 -31.04 32.10 21.69
C LEU A 50 -31.17 31.76 20.19
N LYS A 51 -31.80 32.64 19.41
CA LYS A 51 -31.92 32.49 17.95
C LYS A 51 -30.54 32.47 17.28
N ALA A 52 -29.67 33.43 17.61
CA ALA A 52 -28.32 33.49 17.07
C ALA A 52 -27.47 32.26 17.43
N VAL A 53 -27.61 31.74 18.65
CA VAL A 53 -26.92 30.51 19.08
C VAL A 53 -27.41 29.29 18.27
N ILE A 54 -28.72 29.15 18.07
CA ILE A 54 -29.28 28.02 17.33
C ILE A 54 -28.89 28.07 15.85
N GLU A 55 -28.96 29.23 15.21
CA GLU A 55 -28.48 29.42 13.83
C GLU A 55 -26.98 29.12 13.71
N GLY A 56 -26.17 29.56 14.69
CA GLY A 56 -24.74 29.25 14.75
C GLY A 56 -24.45 27.75 14.85
N LEU A 57 -25.17 27.04 15.71
CA LEU A 57 -25.04 25.58 15.86
C LEU A 57 -25.50 24.83 14.60
N GLN A 58 -26.54 25.30 13.93
CA GLN A 58 -27.00 24.71 12.67
C GLN A 58 -25.96 24.87 11.55
N ASN A 59 -25.39 26.05 11.42
CA ASN A 59 -24.33 26.32 10.43
C ASN A 59 -23.08 25.47 10.71
N GLN A 60 -22.68 25.36 11.99
CA GLN A 60 -21.58 24.47 12.38
C GLN A 60 -21.88 23.01 12.08
N ASN A 61 -23.09 22.53 12.39
CA ASN A 61 -23.47 21.15 12.14
C ASN A 61 -23.53 20.82 10.63
N ALA A 62 -24.01 21.76 9.81
CA ALA A 62 -23.99 21.64 8.35
C ALA A 62 -22.56 21.56 7.81
N SER A 63 -21.66 22.43 8.31
CA SER A 63 -20.25 22.41 7.92
C SER A 63 -19.54 21.12 8.33
N LEU A 64 -19.74 20.65 9.56
CA LEU A 64 -19.19 19.38 10.04
C LEU A 64 -19.72 18.19 9.24
N SER A 65 -21.02 18.17 8.92
CA SER A 65 -21.62 17.13 8.10
C SER A 65 -21.00 17.07 6.70
N GLN A 66 -20.72 18.23 6.09
CA GLN A 66 -20.02 18.30 4.80
C GLN A 66 -18.57 17.79 4.91
N GLN A 67 -17.85 18.18 5.96
CA GLN A 67 -16.47 17.71 6.20
C GLN A 67 -16.43 16.20 6.40
N ILE A 68 -17.34 15.64 7.21
CA ILE A 68 -17.46 14.19 7.43
C ILE A 68 -17.72 13.46 6.10
N LYS A 69 -18.62 14.00 5.27
CA LYS A 69 -18.89 13.42 3.95
C LYS A 69 -17.63 13.42 3.07
N SER A 70 -16.94 14.56 2.97
CA SER A 70 -15.70 14.66 2.20
C SER A 70 -14.63 13.68 2.69
N LEU A 71 -14.42 13.57 4.00
CA LEU A 71 -13.45 12.63 4.58
C LEU A 71 -13.83 11.17 4.31
N THR A 72 -15.13 10.86 4.36
CA THR A 72 -15.65 9.53 4.05
C THR A 72 -15.39 9.17 2.59
N ASP A 73 -15.67 10.09 1.67
CA ASP A 73 -15.43 9.91 0.23
C ASP A 73 -13.92 9.75 -0.07
N THR A 74 -13.06 10.57 0.57
CA THR A 74 -11.60 10.44 0.47
C THR A 74 -11.11 9.10 0.99
N LEU A 75 -11.60 8.64 2.15
CA LEU A 75 -11.21 7.36 2.73
C LEU A 75 -11.60 6.19 1.83
N ALA A 76 -12.79 6.23 1.24
CA ALA A 76 -13.24 5.19 0.31
C ALA A 76 -12.37 5.12 -0.97
N ALA A 77 -11.99 6.30 -1.51
CA ALA A 77 -11.07 6.38 -2.64
C ALA A 77 -9.69 5.82 -2.27
N GLU A 78 -9.13 6.23 -1.12
CA GLU A 78 -7.82 5.76 -0.66
C GLU A 78 -7.79 4.25 -0.42
N GLN A 79 -8.84 3.67 0.18
CA GLN A 79 -8.96 2.23 0.37
C GLN A 79 -8.97 1.47 -0.97
N THR A 80 -9.66 2.02 -1.97
CA THR A 80 -9.72 1.45 -3.31
C THR A 80 -8.35 1.48 -3.99
N ASP A 81 -7.63 2.60 -3.89
CA ASP A 81 -6.32 2.76 -4.51
C ASP A 81 -5.25 1.92 -3.80
N ARG A 82 -5.29 1.82 -2.46
CA ARG A 82 -4.44 0.90 -1.70
C ARG A 82 -4.67 -0.55 -2.11
N ALA A 83 -5.92 -0.98 -2.28
CA ALA A 83 -6.23 -2.34 -2.71
C ALA A 83 -5.66 -2.66 -4.10
N LYS A 84 -5.77 -1.71 -5.04
CA LYS A 84 -5.15 -1.84 -6.38
C LYS A 84 -3.62 -1.90 -6.29
N ALA A 85 -3.00 -1.03 -5.52
CA ALA A 85 -1.55 -0.99 -5.35
C ALA A 85 -1.00 -2.30 -4.76
N ILE A 86 -1.67 -2.85 -3.74
CA ILE A 86 -1.31 -4.14 -3.13
C ILE A 86 -1.40 -5.26 -4.17
N LYS A 87 -2.47 -5.30 -4.97
CA LYS A 87 -2.63 -6.31 -6.02
C LYS A 87 -1.51 -6.23 -7.06
N VAL A 88 -1.18 -5.02 -7.52
CA VAL A 88 -0.07 -4.79 -8.47
C VAL A 88 1.26 -5.26 -7.88
N GLN A 89 1.54 -4.94 -6.62
CA GLN A 89 2.76 -5.39 -5.94
C GLN A 89 2.82 -6.91 -5.78
N GLN A 90 1.70 -7.57 -5.45
CA GLN A 90 1.63 -9.02 -5.34
C GLN A 90 1.85 -9.70 -6.70
N ASP A 91 1.23 -9.19 -7.76
CA ASP A 91 1.39 -9.71 -9.12
C ASP A 91 2.84 -9.54 -9.60
N GLN A 92 3.47 -8.41 -9.30
CA GLN A 92 4.87 -8.17 -9.63
C GLN A 92 5.80 -9.09 -8.83
N ALA A 93 5.62 -9.21 -7.52
CA ALA A 93 6.42 -10.10 -6.69
C ALA A 93 6.31 -11.57 -7.14
N LYS A 94 5.13 -11.99 -7.61
CA LYS A 94 4.92 -13.33 -8.18
C LYS A 94 5.71 -13.51 -9.48
N LYS A 95 5.63 -12.56 -10.42
CA LYS A 95 6.39 -12.60 -11.67
C LYS A 95 7.90 -12.61 -11.42
N ASP A 96 8.38 -11.77 -10.52
CA ASP A 96 9.80 -11.70 -10.16
C ASP A 96 10.28 -13.02 -9.55
N ARG A 97 9.44 -13.67 -8.73
CA ARG A 97 9.75 -15.00 -8.18
C ARG A 97 9.79 -16.07 -9.26
N GLU A 98 8.80 -16.11 -10.17
CA GLU A 98 8.75 -17.06 -11.29
C GLU A 98 9.97 -16.93 -12.21
N LEU A 99 10.41 -15.69 -12.48
CA LEU A 99 11.64 -15.42 -13.23
C LEU A 99 12.87 -15.97 -12.52
N LYS A 100 13.06 -15.67 -11.23
CA LYS A 100 14.21 -16.17 -10.46
C LYS A 100 14.26 -17.70 -10.39
N VAL A 101 13.10 -18.35 -10.24
CA VAL A 101 13.01 -19.82 -10.28
C VAL A 101 13.44 -20.35 -11.65
N THR A 102 12.92 -19.75 -12.73
CA THR A 102 13.24 -20.16 -14.10
C THR A 102 14.74 -19.95 -14.41
N GLU A 103 15.31 -18.84 -13.96
CA GLU A 103 16.74 -18.53 -14.10
C GLU A 103 17.60 -19.51 -13.31
N LEU A 104 17.21 -19.87 -12.09
CA LEU A 104 17.93 -20.87 -11.28
C LEU A 104 17.94 -22.23 -11.98
N VAL A 105 16.78 -22.69 -12.44
CA VAL A 105 16.65 -23.99 -13.13
C VAL A 105 17.46 -24.01 -14.43
N THR A 106 17.37 -22.95 -15.24
CA THR A 106 18.11 -22.81 -16.49
C THR A 106 19.62 -22.81 -16.23
N ARG A 107 20.06 -22.08 -15.20
CA ARG A 107 21.47 -22.05 -14.80
C ARG A 107 21.96 -23.42 -14.32
N ALA A 108 21.18 -24.10 -13.49
CA ALA A 108 21.54 -25.42 -12.98
C ALA A 108 21.62 -26.48 -14.09
N LEU A 109 20.75 -26.41 -15.11
CA LEU A 109 20.86 -27.24 -16.33
C LEU A 109 22.11 -26.92 -17.13
N LYS A 110 22.40 -25.62 -17.34
CA LYS A 110 23.56 -25.16 -18.11
C LYS A 110 24.89 -25.46 -17.40
N GLU A 111 24.91 -25.47 -16.08
CA GLU A 111 26.06 -25.87 -15.26
C GLU A 111 26.16 -27.39 -15.09
N GLY A 112 25.22 -28.17 -15.62
CA GLY A 112 25.21 -29.63 -15.51
C GLY A 112 24.95 -30.16 -14.10
N LYS A 113 24.49 -29.31 -13.19
CA LYS A 113 24.17 -29.67 -11.80
C LYS A 113 22.84 -30.39 -11.66
N ILE A 114 21.97 -30.19 -12.64
CA ILE A 114 20.79 -31.01 -12.84
C ILE A 114 20.73 -31.51 -14.28
N VAL A 115 20.04 -32.62 -14.47
CA VAL A 115 19.65 -33.13 -15.78
C VAL A 115 18.20 -32.74 -16.07
N LYS A 116 17.79 -32.80 -17.34
CA LYS A 116 16.42 -32.43 -17.77
C LYS A 116 15.30 -33.16 -17.00
N ALA A 117 15.54 -34.41 -16.58
CA ALA A 117 14.59 -35.16 -15.75
C ALA A 117 14.36 -34.58 -14.35
N LYS A 118 15.28 -33.75 -13.83
CA LYS A 118 15.18 -33.09 -12.51
C LYS A 118 14.70 -31.64 -12.60
N GLU A 119 14.41 -31.14 -13.80
CA GLU A 119 13.98 -29.76 -14.04
C GLU A 119 12.69 -29.43 -13.28
N GLU A 120 11.67 -30.27 -13.40
CA GLU A 120 10.38 -30.06 -12.73
C GLU A 120 10.49 -30.16 -11.20
N TRP A 121 11.36 -31.04 -10.71
CA TRP A 121 11.64 -31.16 -9.28
C TRP A 121 12.29 -29.89 -8.73
N LEU A 122 13.35 -29.38 -9.38
CA LEU A 122 14.03 -28.16 -8.93
C LEU A 122 13.12 -26.93 -9.03
N LYS A 123 12.28 -26.87 -10.06
CA LYS A 123 11.25 -25.83 -10.21
C LYS A 123 10.29 -25.82 -9.02
N LYS A 124 9.68 -26.96 -8.68
CA LYS A 124 8.77 -27.08 -7.52
C LYS A 124 9.48 -26.78 -6.19
N TYR A 125 10.74 -27.20 -6.07
CA TYR A 125 11.52 -26.92 -4.87
C TYR A 125 11.79 -25.42 -4.69
N ALA A 126 12.22 -24.73 -5.75
CA ALA A 126 12.48 -23.28 -5.73
C ALA A 126 11.19 -22.44 -5.64
N GLU A 127 10.06 -22.94 -6.16
CA GLU A 127 8.73 -22.36 -5.94
C GLU A 127 8.31 -22.42 -4.47
N ASN A 128 8.75 -23.43 -3.72
CA ASN A 128 8.48 -23.54 -2.29
C ASN A 128 9.48 -22.69 -1.48
N ASP A 129 10.78 -22.88 -1.69
CA ASP A 129 11.87 -22.17 -1.03
C ASP A 129 13.01 -21.88 -2.02
N LEU A 130 13.09 -20.64 -2.48
CA LEU A 130 14.09 -20.22 -3.45
C LEU A 130 15.50 -20.23 -2.84
N THR A 131 15.65 -19.81 -1.58
CA THR A 131 16.96 -19.71 -0.93
C THR A 131 17.56 -21.10 -0.71
N ALA A 132 16.77 -22.03 -0.18
CA ALA A 132 17.22 -23.40 -0.01
C ALA A 132 17.53 -24.08 -1.36
N ALA A 133 16.73 -23.81 -2.41
CA ALA A 133 17.02 -24.30 -3.75
C ALA A 133 18.31 -23.72 -4.34
N GLU A 134 18.59 -22.44 -4.13
CA GLU A 134 19.84 -21.80 -4.55
C GLU A 134 21.05 -22.40 -3.85
N GLU A 135 20.97 -22.65 -2.54
CA GLU A 135 22.03 -23.30 -1.76
C GLU A 135 22.26 -24.74 -2.22
N TRP A 136 21.18 -25.50 -2.42
CA TRP A 136 21.27 -26.86 -2.95
C TRP A 136 21.95 -26.89 -4.33
N VAL A 137 21.59 -25.96 -5.23
CA VAL A 137 22.25 -25.85 -6.55
C VAL A 137 23.71 -25.40 -6.41
N LYS A 138 24.12 -24.66 -5.38
CA LYS A 138 25.54 -24.33 -5.18
C LYS A 138 26.36 -25.56 -4.82
N GLU A 139 25.81 -26.45 -4.00
CA GLU A 139 26.48 -27.65 -3.49
C GLU A 139 26.34 -28.88 -4.40
N ALA A 140 25.35 -28.89 -5.29
CA ALA A 140 25.09 -30.02 -6.17
C ALA A 140 26.31 -30.33 -7.07
N PRO A 141 26.77 -31.60 -7.09
CA PRO A 141 27.86 -32.01 -7.97
C PRO A 141 27.42 -31.94 -9.43
N VAL A 142 28.34 -31.56 -10.31
CA VAL A 142 28.12 -31.61 -11.76
C VAL A 142 28.00 -33.07 -12.19
N ASP A 143 27.01 -33.37 -13.03
CA ASP A 143 26.79 -34.72 -13.56
C ASP A 143 28.04 -35.18 -14.34
N LYS A 144 28.50 -36.41 -14.06
CA LYS A 144 29.71 -36.98 -14.68
C LYS A 144 29.57 -37.16 -16.19
N ASN A 145 28.34 -37.23 -16.70
CA ASN A 145 28.01 -37.34 -18.12
C ASN A 145 27.69 -35.98 -18.76
N PHE A 146 27.81 -34.88 -18.00
CA PHE A 146 27.59 -33.55 -18.52
C PHE A 146 28.69 -33.19 -19.53
N LYS A 147 28.28 -32.93 -20.76
CA LYS A 147 29.13 -32.32 -21.77
C LYS A 147 28.66 -30.88 -21.94
N PRO A 148 29.45 -29.87 -21.53
CA PRO A 148 29.07 -28.49 -21.76
C PRO A 148 28.86 -28.27 -23.26
N GLU A 149 27.76 -27.63 -23.64
CA GLU A 149 27.60 -27.21 -25.04
C GLU A 149 28.78 -26.33 -25.42
N PRO A 150 29.45 -26.60 -26.56
CA PRO A 150 30.54 -25.77 -27.02
C PRO A 150 30.02 -24.37 -27.31
N THR A 151 30.35 -23.41 -26.47
CA THR A 151 30.17 -21.99 -26.76
C THR A 151 31.06 -21.63 -27.94
N LYS A 152 30.56 -20.83 -28.88
CA LYS A 152 31.28 -20.41 -30.11
C LYS A 152 32.66 -19.77 -29.88
N ASP A 153 33.01 -19.46 -28.64
CA ASP A 153 34.28 -18.84 -28.24
C ASP A 153 35.30 -19.79 -27.59
N ASN A 154 35.08 -21.11 -27.60
CA ASN A 154 36.07 -22.05 -27.06
C ASN A 154 36.16 -23.34 -27.90
N PRO A 155 37.11 -23.46 -28.85
CA PRO A 155 37.40 -24.73 -29.50
C PRO A 155 38.01 -25.73 -28.49
N PRO A 156 37.94 -27.05 -28.76
CA PRO A 156 38.33 -28.07 -27.78
C PRO A 156 39.79 -27.89 -27.35
N ALA A 157 40.01 -27.89 -26.02
CA ALA A 157 41.32 -27.74 -25.40
C ALA A 157 42.26 -28.90 -25.77
N GLY A 158 43.05 -28.70 -26.83
CA GLY A 158 44.38 -29.27 -26.93
C GLY A 158 45.32 -28.47 -26.03
N GLY A 159 46.19 -29.16 -25.29
CA GLY A 159 46.97 -28.59 -24.20
C GLY A 159 47.92 -27.44 -24.58
N GLY A 160 48.28 -26.64 -23.58
CA GLY A 160 49.30 -25.62 -23.68
C GLY A 160 49.23 -24.63 -22.54
N ASP A 161 50.33 -24.56 -21.78
CA ASP A 161 50.60 -23.64 -20.69
C ASP A 161 50.49 -22.14 -21.06
N ASP A 162 50.46 -21.34 -19.99
CA ASP A 162 50.96 -19.96 -19.88
C ASP A 162 50.10 -18.74 -20.27
N LYS A 163 49.88 -17.93 -19.22
CA LYS A 163 49.96 -16.44 -19.15
C LYS A 163 48.80 -15.57 -19.66
N LYS A 164 48.31 -14.77 -18.70
CA LYS A 164 47.89 -13.34 -18.75
C LYS A 164 47.13 -12.86 -20.00
N ALA A 165 45.92 -12.32 -19.79
CA ALA A 165 45.62 -10.89 -20.04
C ALA A 165 44.16 -10.55 -19.71
N LYS A 166 43.95 -9.30 -19.31
CA LYS A 166 42.69 -8.68 -18.86
C LYS A 166 41.77 -8.29 -20.03
N GLY A 167 40.47 -8.55 -19.86
CA GLY A 167 39.32 -7.77 -20.38
C GLY A 167 39.11 -7.74 -21.90
N PRO A 168 38.05 -7.11 -22.42
CA PRO A 168 36.91 -6.44 -21.77
C PRO A 168 35.58 -7.18 -22.04
N LEU A 169 34.51 -6.84 -21.32
CA LEU A 169 33.05 -7.06 -21.58
C LEU A 169 32.39 -7.31 -20.21
N GLY A 170 31.76 -6.35 -19.55
CA GLY A 170 31.07 -5.20 -20.10
C GLY A 170 29.56 -5.46 -20.10
N ASN A 171 28.93 -5.04 -19.01
CA ASN A 171 27.84 -4.08 -19.12
C ASN A 171 26.49 -4.56 -19.70
N VAL A 172 25.99 -5.72 -19.27
CA VAL A 172 24.55 -6.04 -19.46
C VAL A 172 23.66 -5.63 -18.29
N ASN A 173 24.23 -5.30 -17.13
CA ASN A 173 23.43 -4.98 -15.94
C ASN A 173 23.04 -3.50 -15.80
N ALA A 174 23.68 -2.57 -16.52
CA ALA A 174 23.32 -1.14 -16.46
C ALA A 174 22.14 -0.77 -17.38
N THR A 175 21.93 -1.49 -18.48
CA THR A 175 20.91 -1.15 -19.48
C THR A 175 19.48 -1.45 -19.01
N ILE A 176 19.31 -2.46 -18.14
CA ILE A 176 17.99 -2.81 -17.59
C ILE A 176 17.59 -1.86 -16.45
N LEU A 177 18.55 -1.37 -15.66
CA LEU A 177 18.30 -0.39 -14.60
C LEU A 177 18.05 1.04 -15.13
N GLY A 178 18.57 1.39 -16.31
CA GLY A 178 18.30 2.70 -16.94
C GLY A 178 16.88 2.87 -17.47
N LYS A 179 16.25 1.80 -17.98
CA LYS A 179 14.90 1.89 -18.57
C LYS A 179 13.76 1.97 -17.54
N VAL A 180 14.01 1.62 -16.27
CA VAL A 180 13.01 1.70 -15.21
C VAL A 180 12.91 3.12 -14.62
N MET A 181 13.98 3.93 -14.72
CA MET A 181 13.94 5.32 -14.23
C MET A 181 13.27 6.30 -15.21
N GLU A 182 13.20 6.01 -16.51
CA GLU A 182 12.51 6.89 -17.48
C GLU A 182 10.97 6.77 -17.44
N GLN A 183 10.41 5.67 -16.94
CA GLN A 183 8.95 5.51 -16.79
C GLN A 183 8.39 6.11 -15.49
N SER A 184 9.26 6.58 -14.58
CA SER A 184 8.87 7.16 -13.30
C SER A 184 8.83 8.71 -13.30
N SER A 185 9.19 9.35 -14.42
CA SER A 185 9.30 10.82 -14.53
C SER A 185 8.25 11.46 -15.44
N ILE A 186 7.13 10.79 -15.71
CA ILE A 186 5.95 11.45 -16.30
C ILE A 186 4.89 11.58 -15.21
N ASN A 187 5.02 12.67 -14.45
CA ASN A 187 3.93 13.48 -13.89
C ASN A 187 4.49 14.84 -13.47
#